data_AF-A0A969T939-F1
#
_entry.id   AF-A0A969T939-F1
#
_cell.length_a   1.000
_cell.length_b   1.000
_cell.length_c   1.000
_cell.angle_alpha   90.00
_cell.angle_beta   90.00
_cell.angle_gamma   90.00
#
_symmetry.space_group_name_H-M   'P 1'
#
loop_
_entity.id
_entity.type
_entity.pdbx_description
1 polymer ?
#
loop_
_entity_poly.entity_id
_entity_poly.type
_entity_poly.pdbx_seq_one_letter_code
_entity_poly.pdbx_strand_id
1 'polypeptide(L)'
;MKPIMYNIEVKPDILVSLNKSEMEFGKEIKLWAAISLFQFNKLSLAKAASFAGYHRYDFENILAGLCIPISNLEIDDIAKDIEYLDTF
;
A
#
# COMPACT_ATOMS: atom_id res chain seq x y z
N MET A 1 1.53 10.19 18.79
CA MET A 1 2.93 9.82 18.50
C MET A 1 3.46 10.78 17.44
N LYS A 2 4.72 11.22 17.52
CA LYS A 2 5.32 12.18 16.56
C LYS A 2 5.74 11.43 15.28
N PRO A 3 5.52 11.99 14.07
CA PRO A 3 5.98 11.36 12.84
C PRO A 3 7.51 11.32 12.77
N ILE A 4 8.04 10.26 12.17
CA ILE A 4 9.46 10.07 11.86
C ILE A 4 9.67 10.38 10.37
N MET A 5 10.72 11.13 10.04
CA MET A 5 11.11 11.42 8.67
C MET A 5 12.26 10.51 8.23
N TYR A 6 12.15 9.98 7.02
CA TYR A 6 13.21 9.23 6.34
C TYR A 6 13.65 10.01 5.11
N ASN A 7 14.96 10.13 4.91
CA ASN A 7 15.54 10.75 3.72
C ASN A 7 15.99 9.66 2.74
N ILE A 8 15.73 9.87 1.46
CA ILE A 8 16.18 8.99 0.37
C ILE A 8 17.07 9.85 -0.52
N GLU A 9 18.30 9.40 -0.75
CA GLU A 9 19.20 10.03 -1.71
C GLU A 9 18.81 9.61 -3.13
N VAL A 10 18.53 10.59 -3.97
CA VAL A 10 18.14 10.40 -5.37
C VAL A 10 19.00 11.33 -6.22
N LYS A 11 19.58 10.80 -7.29
CA LYS A 11 20.34 11.64 -8.22
C LYS A 11 19.37 12.52 -9.04
N PRO A 12 19.67 13.82 -9.26
CA PRO A 12 18.76 14.73 -9.94
C PRO A 12 18.39 14.33 -11.38
N ASP A 13 19.28 13.63 -12.07
CA ASP A 13 19.06 13.10 -13.43
C ASP A 13 17.90 12.09 -13.49
N ILE A 14 17.62 11.37 -12.40
CA ILE A 14 16.46 10.48 -12.29
C ILE A 14 15.16 11.30 -12.35
N LEU A 15 15.10 12.43 -11.62
CA LEU A 15 13.92 13.30 -11.62
C LEU A 15 13.69 13.93 -13.00
N VAL A 16 14.77 14.34 -13.67
CA VAL A 16 14.73 14.83 -15.06
C VAL A 16 14.20 13.76 -16.00
N SER A 17 14.69 12.52 -15.88
CA SER A 17 14.26 11.39 -16.72
C SER A 17 12.78 11.03 -16.51
N LEU A 18 12.27 11.22 -15.29
CA LEU A 18 10.87 10.97 -14.94
C LEU A 18 9.96 12.16 -15.23
N ASN A 19 10.51 13.32 -15.59
CA ASN A 19 9.80 14.59 -15.71
C ASN A 19 8.94 14.90 -14.46
N LYS A 20 9.53 14.74 -13.28
CA LYS A 20 8.86 14.93 -11.98
C LYS A 20 9.67 15.85 -11.07
N SER A 21 8.96 16.62 -10.26
CA SER A 21 9.54 17.32 -9.12
C SER A 21 9.88 16.35 -7.98
N GLU A 22 10.75 16.79 -7.05
CA GLU A 22 11.08 16.06 -5.82
C GLU A 22 9.82 15.68 -5.01
N MET A 23 8.84 16.59 -4.94
CA MET A 23 7.61 16.38 -4.20
C MET A 23 6.72 15.32 -4.85
N GLU A 24 6.57 15.35 -6.17
CA GLU A 24 5.79 14.35 -6.91
C GLU A 24 6.41 12.97 -6.77
N PHE A 25 7.73 12.89 -6.98
CA PHE A 25 8.45 11.62 -6.87
C PHE A 25 8.45 11.08 -5.43
N GLY A 26 8.60 11.94 -4.43
CA GLY A 26 8.52 11.54 -3.02
C GLY A 26 7.16 10.97 -2.63
N LYS A 27 6.06 11.58 -3.12
CA LYS A 27 4.70 11.05 -2.92
C LYS A 27 4.53 9.68 -3.58
N GLU A 28 5.03 9.53 -4.79
CA GLU A 28 4.94 8.29 -5.55
C GLU A 28 5.78 7.15 -4.91
N ILE A 29 7.02 7.40 -4.50
CA ILE A 29 7.82 6.43 -3.76
C ILE A 29 7.09 5.97 -2.51
N LYS A 30 6.53 6.92 -1.76
CA LYS A 30 5.81 6.61 -0.52
C LYS A 30 4.58 5.75 -0.78
N LEU A 31 3.84 6.01 -1.86
CA LEU A 31 2.72 5.18 -2.29
C LEU A 31 3.18 3.76 -2.67
N TRP A 32 4.21 3.62 -3.51
CA TRP A 32 4.72 2.32 -3.93
C TRP A 32 5.32 1.50 -2.79
N ALA A 33 5.98 2.16 -1.83
CA ALA A 33 6.45 1.51 -0.61
C ALA A 33 5.27 0.96 0.22
N ALA A 34 4.17 1.71 0.33
CA ALA A 34 2.96 1.26 1.02
C ALA A 34 2.33 0.04 0.36
N ILE A 35 2.19 0.08 -0.97
CA ILE A 35 1.66 -1.01 -1.79
C ILE A 35 2.52 -2.26 -1.59
N SER A 36 3.85 -2.13 -1.69
CA SER A 36 4.78 -3.24 -1.52
C SER A 36 4.66 -3.85 -0.12
N LEU A 37 4.65 -3.02 0.93
CA LEU A 37 4.52 -3.48 2.31
C LEU A 37 3.18 -4.20 2.56
N PHE A 38 2.10 -3.76 1.90
CA PHE A 38 0.82 -4.44 1.93
C PHE A 38 0.88 -5.80 1.22
N GLN A 39 1.36 -5.84 -0.03
CA GLN A 39 1.43 -7.08 -0.81
C GLN A 39 2.31 -8.15 -0.16
N PHE A 40 3.39 -7.76 0.52
CA PHE A 40 4.25 -8.67 1.27
C PHE A 40 3.74 -9.00 2.69
N ASN A 41 2.46 -8.69 2.99
CA ASN A 41 1.82 -8.93 4.29
C ASN A 41 2.59 -8.30 5.48
N LYS A 42 3.35 -7.23 5.25
CA LYS A 42 4.10 -6.49 6.30
C LYS A 42 3.25 -5.43 6.97
N LEU A 43 2.30 -4.85 6.24
CA LEU A 43 1.30 -3.94 6.76
C LEU A 43 -0.10 -4.41 6.37
N SER A 44 -1.07 -4.22 7.27
CA SER A 44 -2.48 -4.34 6.89
C SER A 44 -2.86 -3.21 5.94
N LEU A 45 -3.93 -3.42 5.17
CA LEU A 45 -4.48 -2.43 4.24
C LEU A 45 -4.66 -1.04 4.87
N ALA A 46 -5.25 -0.98 6.07
CA ALA A 46 -5.46 0.28 6.79
C ALA A 46 -4.13 0.95 7.21
N LYS A 47 -3.12 0.17 7.63
CA LYS A 47 -1.80 0.70 7.99
C LYS A 47 -1.03 1.17 6.77
N ALA A 48 -1.13 0.47 5.64
CA ALA A 48 -0.52 0.88 4.38
C ALA A 48 -1.14 2.18 3.84
N ALA A 49 -2.47 2.31 3.88
CA ALA A 49 -3.17 3.54 3.52
C ALA A 49 -2.71 4.73 4.39
N SER A 50 -2.69 4.54 5.71
CA SER A 50 -2.20 5.55 6.66
C SER A 50 -0.73 5.89 6.42
N PHE A 51 0.12 4.89 6.15
CA PHE A 51 1.52 5.09 5.80
C PHE A 51 1.67 5.94 4.54
N ALA A 52 0.89 5.69 3.49
CA ALA A 52 0.90 6.46 2.24
C ALA A 52 0.26 7.85 2.38
N GLY A 53 -0.51 8.11 3.44
CA GLY A 53 -1.23 9.36 3.65
C GLY A 53 -2.59 9.41 2.96
N TYR A 54 -3.21 8.25 2.72
CA TYR A 54 -4.53 8.13 2.11
C TYR A 54 -5.56 7.63 3.12
N HIS A 55 -6.83 7.99 2.89
CA HIS A 55 -7.93 7.28 3.53
C HIS A 55 -7.97 5.83 3.01
N ARG A 56 -8.46 4.90 3.83
CA ARG A 56 -8.52 3.47 3.48
C ARG A 56 -9.24 3.24 2.14
N TYR A 57 -10.40 3.86 1.96
CA TYR A 57 -11.20 3.75 0.74
C TYR A 57 -10.46 4.25 -0.51
N ASP A 58 -9.72 5.36 -0.40
CA ASP A 58 -8.96 5.90 -1.53
C ASP A 58 -7.80 4.97 -1.90
N PHE A 59 -7.16 4.38 -0.90
CA PHE A 59 -6.10 3.39 -1.11
C PHE A 59 -6.63 2.12 -1.78
N GLU A 60 -7.82 1.63 -1.39
CA GLU A 60 -8.51 0.52 -2.05
C GLU A 60 -8.78 0.83 -3.53
N ASN A 61 -9.25 2.04 -3.86
CA ASN A 61 -9.47 2.46 -5.24
C ASN A 61 -8.18 2.52 -6.05
N ILE A 62 -7.07 2.97 -5.43
CA ILE A 62 -5.74 2.97 -6.06
C ILE A 62 -5.31 1.53 -6.38
N LEU A 63 -5.42 0.61 -5.42
CA LEU A 63 -5.09 -0.80 -5.63
C LEU A 63 -5.94 -1.42 -6.74
N ALA A 64 -7.25 -1.16 -6.74
CA ALA A 64 -8.17 -1.63 -7.77
C ALA A 64 -7.79 -1.10 -9.16
N GLY A 65 -7.45 0.19 -9.27
CA GLY A 65 -6.97 0.81 -10.50
C GLY A 65 -5.65 0.23 -11.03
N LEU A 66 -4.84 -0.35 -10.14
CA LEU A 66 -3.59 -1.05 -10.47
C LEU A 66 -3.78 -2.57 -10.64
N CYS A 67 -5.02 -3.08 -10.57
CA CYS A 67 -5.33 -4.51 -10.58
C CYS A 67 -4.63 -5.31 -9.46
N ILE A 68 -4.40 -4.67 -8.31
CA ILE A 68 -3.85 -5.31 -7.11
C ILE A 68 -5.02 -5.75 -6.21
N PRO A 69 -5.12 -7.03 -5.83
CA PRO A 69 -6.16 -7.49 -4.91
C PRO A 69 -6.11 -6.71 -3.59
N ILE A 70 -7.27 -6.21 -3.14
CA ILE A 70 -7.41 -5.53 -1.83
C ILE A 70 -7.39 -6.50 -0.65
N SER A 71 -7.33 -7.79 -0.95
CA SER A 71 -7.34 -8.90 -0.01
C SER A 71 -6.44 -10.01 -0.55
N ASN A 72 -5.66 -10.62 0.34
CA ASN A 72 -4.85 -11.81 0.08
C ASN A 72 -5.55 -13.07 0.60
N LEU A 73 -6.89 -13.09 0.65
CA LEU A 73 -7.65 -14.27 1.08
C LEU A 73 -7.31 -15.45 0.18
N GLU A 74 -6.82 -16.52 0.80
CA GLU A 74 -6.63 -17.80 0.14
C GLU A 74 -7.90 -18.65 0.29
N ILE A 75 -8.03 -19.69 -0.54
CA ILE A 75 -9.17 -20.61 -0.49
C ILE A 75 -9.32 -21.21 0.93
N ASP A 76 -8.20 -21.50 1.60
CA ASP A 76 -8.19 -22.04 2.95
C ASP A 76 -8.73 -21.05 3.99
N ASP A 77 -8.56 -19.74 3.78
CA ASP A 77 -9.15 -18.72 4.66
C ASP A 77 -10.68 -18.73 4.50
N ILE A 78 -11.17 -18.83 3.26
CA ILE A 78 -12.59 -18.92 2.95
C ILE A 78 -13.20 -20.22 3.52
N ALA A 79 -12.48 -21.34 3.42
CA ALA A 79 -12.95 -22.62 3.94
C ALA A 79 -13.13 -22.59 5.48
N LYS A 80 -12.18 -21.99 6.21
CA LYS A 80 -12.29 -21.80 7.66
C LYS A 80 -13.46 -20.91 8.05
N ASP A 81 -13.70 -19.84 7.28
CA ASP A 81 -14.83 -18.95 7.51
C ASP A 81 -16.17 -19.68 7.35
N ILE A 82 -16.29 -20.61 6.38
CA ILE A 82 -17.48 -21.46 6.21
C ILE A 82 -17.65 -22.43 7.39
N GLU A 83 -16.59 -23.13 7.80
CA GLU A 83 -16.65 -24.06 8.94
C GLU A 83 -17.09 -23.36 10.23
N TYR A 84 -16.59 -22.15 10.47
CA TYR A 84 -17.01 -21.32 11.60
C TYR A 84 -18.52 -21.02 11.57
N LEU A 85 -19.08 -20.75 10.39
CA LEU A 85 -20.52 -20.48 10.24
C LEU A 85 -21.39 -21.72 10.48
N ASP A 86 -20.93 -22.91 10.08
CA ASP A 86 -21.64 -24.19 10.31
C ASP A 86 -21.61 -24.65 11.77
N THR A 87 -20.84 -23.99 12.62
CA THR A 87 -20.73 -24.29 14.07
C THR A 87 -21.81 -23.57 14.90
N PHE A 88 -22.65 -22.73 14.26
CA PHE A 88 -23.81 -22.06 14.88
C PHE A 88 -25.13 -22.71 14.45
#